data_AF-A0A841FD12-F1
#
_entry.id   AF-A0A841FD12-F1
#
_cell.length_a   1.000
_cell.length_b   1.000
_cell.length_c   1.000
_cell.angle_alpha   90.00
_cell.angle_beta   90.00
_cell.angle_gamma   90.00
#
_symmetry.space_group_name_H-M   'P 1'
#
loop_
_entity.id
_entity.type
_entity.pdbx_description
1 polymer ?
#
loop_
_entity_poly.entity_id
_entity_poly.type
_entity_poly.pdbx_seq_one_letter_code
_entity_poly.pdbx_strand_id
1 'polypeptide(L)'
;MNTALPDLAGFVLNKVVENIDFEGVAVPGLDGWFYRKEEEDGRTASVGVYTFDDREVFRAWGYVGESHCRASALHLPGGGWEGPHHDCPEVRVHRRGQIVIGFSVRVGEAEPRYLLINGSDGGEPGPARYAHAGV
;
A
#
# COMPACT_ATOMS: atom_id res chain seq x y z
N MET A 1 -7.04 5.54 -20.73
CA MET A 1 -6.01 4.91 -19.87
C MET A 1 -6.72 3.93 -18.97
N ASN A 2 -6.25 2.70 -18.86
CA ASN A 2 -6.91 1.72 -18.01
C ASN A 2 -6.63 2.08 -16.55
N THR A 3 -7.57 2.79 -15.93
CA THR A 3 -7.57 3.01 -14.49
C THR A 3 -8.02 1.76 -13.76
N ALA A 4 -8.44 0.68 -14.42
CA ALA A 4 -8.84 -0.54 -13.72
C ALA A 4 -7.71 -1.09 -12.85
N LEU A 5 -8.11 -1.78 -11.77
CA LEU A 5 -7.21 -2.52 -10.91
C LEU A 5 -6.35 -3.47 -11.77
N PRO A 6 -5.02 -3.42 -11.67
CA PRO A 6 -4.16 -4.24 -12.52
C PRO A 6 -4.28 -5.72 -12.14
N ASP A 7 -4.56 -6.56 -13.15
CA ASP A 7 -4.26 -7.98 -13.08
C ASP A 7 -2.75 -8.16 -13.16
N LEU A 8 -2.18 -8.87 -12.20
CA LEU A 8 -0.75 -9.12 -12.13
C LEU A 8 -0.32 -10.23 -13.11
N ALA A 9 -1.26 -10.92 -13.75
CA ALA A 9 -0.96 -11.84 -14.84
C ALA A 9 -0.22 -11.10 -15.98
N GLY A 10 1.04 -11.49 -16.21
CA GLY A 10 1.92 -10.87 -17.20
C GLY A 10 2.86 -9.79 -16.65
N PHE A 11 2.77 -9.47 -15.37
CA PHE A 11 3.80 -8.70 -14.68
C PHE A 11 4.87 -9.63 -14.09
N VAL A 12 6.11 -9.13 -14.02
CA VAL A 12 7.25 -9.81 -13.41
C VAL A 12 7.69 -9.05 -12.17
N LEU A 13 8.01 -9.77 -11.10
CA LEU A 13 8.55 -9.17 -9.88
C LEU A 13 9.91 -8.52 -10.18
N ASN A 14 10.03 -7.22 -9.92
CA ASN A 14 11.26 -6.46 -10.12
C ASN A 14 12.05 -6.30 -8.82
N LYS A 15 11.39 -6.01 -7.70
CA LYS A 15 12.05 -5.92 -6.38
C LYS A 15 11.03 -6.03 -5.24
N VAL A 16 11.55 -6.35 -4.06
CA VAL A 16 10.83 -6.28 -2.78
C VAL A 16 11.55 -5.28 -1.89
N VAL A 17 10.81 -4.48 -1.14
CA VAL A 17 11.33 -3.57 -0.12
C VAL A 17 10.60 -3.86 1.18
N GLU A 18 11.32 -4.43 2.14
CA GLU A 18 10.79 -4.69 3.47
C GLU A 18 10.72 -3.39 4.28
N ASN A 19 9.74 -3.28 5.18
CA ASN A 19 9.54 -2.11 6.05
C ASN A 19 9.60 -0.79 5.29
N ILE A 20 8.77 -0.68 4.25
CA ILE A 20 8.81 0.41 3.29
C ILE A 20 8.74 1.78 3.98
N ASP A 21 9.51 2.70 3.44
CA ASP A 21 9.65 4.05 3.93
C ASP A 21 8.57 4.97 3.34
N PHE A 22 7.93 5.74 4.22
CA PHE A 22 7.12 6.90 3.85
C PHE A 22 7.64 8.14 4.57
N GLU A 23 8.03 9.17 3.80
CA GLU A 23 8.54 10.44 4.33
C GLU A 23 9.75 10.29 5.29
N GLY A 24 10.66 9.35 5.01
CA GLY A 24 11.82 9.08 5.87
C GLY A 24 11.47 8.25 7.11
N VAL A 25 10.31 7.59 7.10
CA VAL A 25 9.84 6.71 8.15
C VAL A 25 9.58 5.30 7.61
N ALA A 26 10.47 4.37 7.91
CA ALA A 26 10.20 2.93 7.74
C ALA A 26 9.01 2.50 8.61
N VAL A 27 8.04 1.81 8.01
CA VAL A 27 6.87 1.27 8.70
C VAL A 27 7.11 -0.23 8.97
N PRO A 28 7.33 -0.65 10.22
CA PRO A 28 7.58 -2.06 10.52
C PRO A 28 6.44 -2.97 10.04
N GLY A 29 6.79 -4.02 9.29
CA GLY A 29 5.87 -5.03 8.77
C GLY A 29 5.06 -4.63 7.53
N LEU A 30 5.24 -3.42 7.00
CA LEU A 30 4.65 -3.00 5.73
C LEU A 30 5.68 -3.17 4.61
N ASP A 31 5.46 -4.12 3.72
CA ASP A 31 6.38 -4.45 2.65
C ASP A 31 5.82 -4.03 1.29
N GLY A 32 6.70 -3.58 0.40
CA GLY A 32 6.37 -3.18 -0.96
C GLY A 32 6.91 -4.18 -1.98
N TRP A 33 6.01 -4.83 -2.72
CA TRP A 33 6.33 -5.73 -3.83
C TRP A 33 6.12 -4.99 -5.15
N PHE A 34 7.20 -4.78 -5.90
CA PHE A 34 7.18 -3.96 -7.11
C PHE A 34 7.29 -4.82 -8.35
N TYR A 35 6.24 -4.79 -9.15
CA TYR A 35 6.10 -5.56 -10.37
C TYR A 35 6.19 -4.65 -11.60
N ARG A 36 6.70 -5.20 -12.71
CA ARG A 36 6.82 -4.49 -13.98
C ARG A 36 6.33 -5.32 -15.15
N LYS A 37 5.84 -4.63 -16.17
CA LYS A 37 5.43 -5.21 -17.45
C LYS A 37 5.79 -4.24 -18.57
N GLU A 38 6.38 -4.74 -19.65
CA GLU A 38 6.54 -3.97 -20.89
C GLU A 38 5.21 -3.97 -21.64
N GLU A 39 4.73 -2.78 -22.00
CA GLU A 39 3.53 -2.60 -22.82
C GLU A 39 3.92 -2.47 -24.30
N GLU A 40 2.95 -2.72 -25.20
CA GLU A 40 3.17 -2.69 -26.65
C GLU A 40 3.63 -1.32 -27.18
N ASP A 41 3.30 -0.24 -26.47
CA ASP A 41 3.70 1.13 -26.81
C ASP A 41 5.13 1.49 -26.36
N GLY A 42 5.88 0.51 -25.83
CA GLY A 42 7.26 0.66 -25.38
C GLY A 42 7.40 1.24 -23.97
N ARG A 43 6.31 1.57 -23.28
CA ARG A 43 6.36 2.02 -21.87
C ARG A 43 6.40 0.82 -20.94
N THR A 44 7.03 1.01 -19.77
CA THR A 44 7.05 0.00 -18.72
C THR A 44 6.00 0.33 -17.67
N ALA A 45 4.91 -0.45 -17.61
CA ALA A 45 3.96 -0.40 -16.51
C ALA A 45 4.61 -0.87 -15.21
N SER A 46 4.29 -0.22 -14.10
CA SER A 46 4.80 -0.55 -12.76
C SER A 46 3.64 -0.60 -11.76
N VAL A 47 3.62 -1.64 -10.93
CA VAL A 47 2.62 -1.83 -9.86
C VAL A 47 3.35 -2.09 -8.55
N GLY A 48 3.07 -1.29 -7.53
CA GLY A 48 3.42 -1.57 -6.14
C GLY A 48 2.25 -2.25 -5.45
N VAL A 49 2.49 -3.43 -4.90
CA VAL A 49 1.59 -4.18 -4.02
C VAL A 49 2.11 -4.05 -2.60
N TYR A 50 1.33 -3.46 -1.71
CA TYR A 50 1.74 -3.18 -0.33
C TYR A 50 1.06 -4.15 0.61
N THR A 51 1.87 -4.92 1.33
CA THR A 51 1.41 -5.97 2.24
C THR A 51 1.78 -5.64 3.67
N PHE A 52 0.85 -5.82 4.60
CA PHE A 52 1.06 -5.68 6.03
C PHE A 52 0.58 -6.93 6.74
N ASP A 53 1.44 -7.56 7.54
CA ASP A 53 1.11 -8.82 8.23
C ASP A 53 0.62 -9.90 7.23
N ASP A 54 1.38 -10.07 6.14
CA ASP A 54 1.08 -10.94 4.99
C ASP A 54 -0.25 -10.69 4.27
N ARG A 55 -0.92 -9.56 4.55
CA ARG A 55 -2.17 -9.16 3.92
C ARG A 55 -1.98 -7.98 3.00
N GLU A 56 -2.50 -8.08 1.80
CA GLU A 56 -2.53 -6.95 0.89
C GLU A 56 -3.41 -5.82 1.45
N VAL A 57 -2.85 -4.61 1.49
CA VAL A 57 -3.49 -3.40 2.04
C VAL A 57 -3.87 -2.44 0.94
N PHE A 58 -2.97 -2.16 0.00
CA PHE A 58 -3.25 -1.29 -1.13
C PHE A 58 -2.34 -1.57 -2.32
N ARG A 59 -2.78 -1.12 -3.50
CA ARG A 59 -1.98 -1.06 -4.72
C ARG A 59 -1.83 0.37 -5.18
N ALA A 60 -0.69 0.66 -5.78
CA ALA A 60 -0.45 1.89 -6.51
C ALA A 60 0.25 1.56 -7.83
N TRP A 61 -0.20 2.14 -8.96
CA TRP A 61 0.36 1.82 -10.27
C TRP A 61 0.44 3.03 -11.19
N GLY A 62 1.29 2.88 -12.20
CA GLY A 62 1.61 3.90 -13.20
C GLY A 62 2.67 3.37 -14.17
N TYR A 63 3.50 4.25 -14.71
CA TYR A 63 4.62 3.88 -15.56
C TYR A 63 5.96 4.22 -14.90
N VAL A 64 6.99 3.45 -15.22
CA VAL A 64 8.36 3.77 -14.83
C VAL A 64 8.76 5.14 -15.41
N GLY A 65 9.40 5.97 -14.58
CA GLY A 65 9.85 7.32 -14.96
C GLY A 65 8.85 8.43 -14.63
N GLU A 66 7.65 8.09 -14.15
CA GLU A 66 6.69 9.09 -13.66
C GLU A 66 7.01 9.50 -12.21
N SER A 67 6.84 10.80 -11.93
CA SER A 67 7.05 11.36 -10.58
C SER A 67 6.03 10.85 -9.56
N HIS A 68 4.83 10.51 -10.04
CA HIS A 68 3.73 10.04 -9.21
C HIS A 68 3.05 8.86 -9.89
N CYS A 69 2.58 7.93 -9.07
CA CYS A 69 1.65 6.90 -9.50
C CYS A 69 0.33 7.51 -9.99
N ARG A 70 -0.25 6.89 -11.01
CA ARG A 70 -1.43 7.39 -11.71
C ARG A 70 -2.74 7.02 -11.05
N ALA A 71 -2.75 5.87 -10.40
CA ALA A 71 -3.92 5.36 -9.72
C ALA A 71 -3.54 4.46 -8.56
N SER A 72 -4.50 4.31 -7.65
CA SER A 72 -4.38 3.51 -6.45
C SER A 72 -5.70 2.88 -6.06
N ALA A 73 -5.63 1.79 -5.30
CA ALA A 73 -6.80 1.13 -4.73
C ALA A 73 -6.47 0.57 -3.36
N LEU A 74 -7.44 0.61 -2.46
CA LEU A 74 -7.34 0.09 -1.10
C LEU A 74 -8.03 -1.28 -1.03
N HIS A 75 -7.37 -2.26 -0.43
CA HIS A 75 -7.95 -3.57 -0.18
C HIS A 75 -8.77 -3.55 1.11
N LEU A 76 -10.02 -4.00 1.04
CA LEU A 76 -10.97 -3.93 2.14
C LEU A 76 -10.90 -5.16 3.06
N PRO A 77 -11.12 -5.00 4.38
CA PRO A 77 -11.14 -6.11 5.34
C PRO A 77 -12.05 -7.28 4.97
N GLY A 78 -13.22 -6.96 4.40
CA GLY A 78 -14.24 -7.93 3.98
C GLY A 78 -13.92 -8.61 2.64
N GLY A 79 -12.74 -8.34 2.07
CA GLY A 79 -12.41 -8.64 0.69
C GLY A 79 -12.88 -7.56 -0.27
N GLY A 80 -12.26 -7.54 -1.45
CA GLY A 80 -12.57 -6.56 -2.49
C GLY A 80 -11.73 -5.28 -2.39
N TRP A 81 -12.02 -4.35 -3.30
CA TRP A 81 -11.21 -3.16 -3.52
C TRP A 81 -12.06 -1.89 -3.49
N GLU A 82 -11.57 -0.89 -2.77
CA GLU A 82 -12.04 0.50 -2.83
C GLU A 82 -11.13 1.27 -3.78
N GLY A 83 -11.71 1.73 -4.89
CA GLY A 83 -10.99 2.24 -6.05
C GLY A 83 -11.27 1.40 -7.30
N PRO A 84 -10.57 1.68 -8.40
CA PRO A 84 -9.41 2.55 -8.53
C PRO A 84 -9.72 4.04 -8.36
N HIS A 85 -8.84 4.76 -7.67
CA HIS A 85 -8.83 6.21 -7.57
C HIS A 85 -7.65 6.79 -8.36
N HIS A 86 -7.82 8.01 -8.85
CA HIS A 86 -6.72 8.77 -9.43
C HIS A 86 -5.70 9.15 -8.36
N ASP A 87 -4.44 9.26 -8.79
CA ASP A 87 -3.27 9.64 -7.98
C ASP A 87 -2.82 8.60 -6.95
N CYS A 88 -1.72 8.94 -6.29
CA CYS A 88 -1.10 8.13 -5.26
C CYS A 88 -1.94 8.05 -3.99
N PRO A 89 -1.85 6.93 -3.25
CA PRO A 89 -2.46 6.86 -1.94
C PRO A 89 -1.76 7.87 -1.03
N GLU A 90 -2.54 8.53 -0.17
CA GLU A 90 -1.98 9.30 0.93
C GLU A 90 -1.71 8.33 2.08
N VAL A 91 -0.43 8.17 2.44
CA VAL A 91 -0.01 7.35 3.57
C VAL A 91 0.53 8.25 4.66
N ARG A 92 -0.01 8.14 5.87
CA ARG A 92 0.45 8.87 7.05
C ARG A 92 0.94 7.90 8.10
N VAL A 93 2.20 8.02 8.51
CA VAL A 93 2.77 7.17 9.55
C VAL A 93 2.43 7.74 10.94
N HIS A 94 1.92 6.89 11.82
CA HIS A 94 1.57 7.25 13.19
C HIS A 94 2.67 6.82 14.16
N ARG A 95 3.05 7.75 15.05
CA ARG A 95 4.15 7.57 15.99
C ARG A 95 3.74 7.92 17.42
N ARG A 96 4.32 7.23 18.39
CA ARG A 96 4.33 7.60 19.82
C ARG A 96 5.78 7.83 20.23
N GLY A 97 6.19 9.10 20.29
CA GLY A 97 7.60 9.45 20.42
C GLY A 97 8.37 8.99 19.18
N GLN A 98 9.41 8.17 19.39
CA GLN A 98 10.22 7.60 18.29
C GLN A 98 9.67 6.26 17.77
N ILE A 99 8.62 5.71 18.39
CA ILE A 99 8.08 4.40 18.07
C ILE A 99 6.99 4.56 17.02
N VAL A 100 7.10 3.85 15.90
CA VAL A 100 6.00 3.73 14.92
C VAL A 100 4.94 2.79 15.49
N ILE A 101 3.69 3.28 15.57
CA ILE A 101 2.56 2.55 16.14
C ILE A 101 1.54 2.10 15.09
N GLY A 102 1.73 2.52 13.84
CA GLY A 102 0.84 2.20 12.72
C GLY A 102 0.95 3.21 11.59
N PHE A 103 0.05 3.10 10.64
CA PHE A 103 -0.12 4.05 9.55
C PHE A 103 -1.59 4.14 9.16
N SER A 104 -1.96 5.25 8.53
CA SER A 104 -3.22 5.34 7.79
C SER A 104 -2.95 5.45 6.31
N VAL A 105 -3.84 4.87 5.53
CA VAL A 105 -3.83 4.96 4.06
C VAL A 105 -5.17 5.48 3.59
N ARG A 106 -5.14 6.42 2.64
CA ARG A 106 -6.33 6.98 1.99
C ARG A 106 -6.13 6.97 0.49
N VAL A 107 -7.16 6.56 -0.24
CA VAL A 107 -7.20 6.58 -1.71
C VAL A 107 -8.29 7.53 -2.17
N GLY A 108 -7.98 8.47 -3.06
CA GLY A 108 -8.93 9.50 -3.49
C GLY A 108 -9.63 10.22 -2.32
N GLU A 109 -10.95 10.32 -2.38
CA GLU A 109 -11.79 10.94 -1.33
C GLU A 109 -12.32 9.95 -0.29
N ALA A 110 -11.83 8.70 -0.29
CA ALA A 110 -12.22 7.71 0.71
C ALA A 110 -11.87 8.14 2.13
N GLU A 111 -12.55 7.57 3.12
CA GLU A 111 -12.15 7.71 4.52
C GLU A 111 -10.79 7.03 4.76
N PRO A 112 -9.87 7.67 5.50
CA PRO A 112 -8.58 7.07 5.81
C PRO A 112 -8.75 5.79 6.62
N ARG A 113 -7.93 4.79 6.31
CA ARG A 113 -7.97 3.48 6.96
C ARG A 113 -6.72 3.26 7.78
N TYR A 114 -6.93 2.98 9.05
CA TYR A 114 -5.88 2.88 10.06
C TYR A 114 -5.47 1.42 10.26
N LEU A 115 -4.19 1.15 10.07
CA LEU A 115 -3.54 -0.12 10.38
C LEU A 115 -2.56 0.10 11.52
N LEU A 116 -2.84 -0.54 12.65
CA LEU A 116 -2.00 -0.44 13.84
C LEU A 116 -1.00 -1.59 13.86
N ILE A 117 0.24 -1.26 14.22
CA ILE A 117 1.25 -2.26 14.55
C ILE A 117 0.97 -2.68 15.98
N ASN A 118 0.50 -3.91 16.18
CA ASN A 118 0.29 -4.43 17.52
C ASN A 118 1.64 -4.42 18.26
N GLY A 119 1.73 -3.63 19.34
CA GLY A 119 2.84 -3.75 20.28
C GLY A 119 2.80 -5.16 20.85
N SER A 120 3.74 -6.00 20.45
CA SER A 120 3.92 -7.31 21.08
C SER A 120 4.58 -7.08 22.44
N ASP A 121 3.83 -7.16 23.53
CA ASP A 121 4.38 -7.53 24.84
C ASP A 121 4.81 -9.02 24.84
N GLY A 122 5.62 -9.43 23.86
CA GLY A 122 6.25 -10.76 23.82
C GLY A 122 5.35 -11.96 23.46
N GLY A 123 4.33 -11.80 22.61
CA GLY A 123 3.54 -12.92 22.06
C GLY A 123 3.12 -12.64 20.62
N GLU A 124 2.99 -13.69 19.82
CA GLU A 124 2.74 -13.71 18.36
C GLU A 124 1.95 -12.51 17.80
N PRO A 125 2.30 -12.00 16.59
CA PRO A 125 1.56 -10.93 15.95
C PRO A 125 0.08 -11.31 15.85
N GLY A 126 -0.76 -10.61 16.63
CA GLY A 126 -2.21 -10.70 16.50
C GLY A 126 -2.65 -10.05 15.18
N PRO A 127 -3.81 -10.45 14.62
CA PRO A 127 -4.24 -9.97 13.31
C PRO A 127 -4.31 -8.45 13.26
N ALA A 128 -3.88 -7.85 12.15
CA ALA A 128 -4.07 -6.43 11.86
C ALA A 128 -5.51 -6.00 12.21
N ARG A 129 -5.63 -5.08 13.18
CA ARG A 129 -6.93 -4.53 13.59
C ARG A 129 -7.17 -3.24 12.85
N TYR A 130 -8.23 -3.23 12.05
CA TYR A 130 -8.79 -1.99 11.52
C TYR A 130 -9.30 -1.17 12.71
N ALA A 131 -8.68 -0.03 12.96
CA ALA A 131 -9.21 0.93 13.92
C ALA A 131 -10.15 1.89 13.19
N HIS A 132 -11.37 2.04 13.69
CA HIS A 132 -12.20 3.18 13.31
C HIS A 132 -11.61 4.43 13.97
N ALA A 133 -11.56 5.55 13.24
CA ALA A 133 -11.31 6.84 13.85
C ALA A 133 -12.36 7.04 14.95
N GLY A 134 -11.91 7.08 16.21
CA GLY A 134 -12.78 7.43 17.33
C GLY A 134 -13.28 8.85 17.13
N VAL A 135 -14.61 9.00 17.24
CA VAL A 135 -15.34 10.28 17.24
C VAL A 135 -14.79 11.22 18.31
#